data_AF-A0A3D5N5G9-F1
#
_entry.id   AF-A0A3D5N5G9-F1
#
_cell.length_a   1.000
_cell.length_b   1.000
_cell.length_c   1.000
_cell.angle_alpha   90.00
_cell.angle_beta   90.00
_cell.angle_gamma   90.00
#
_symmetry.space_group_name_H-M   'P 1'
#
loop_
_entity.id
_entity.type
_entity.pdbx_description
1 polymer ?
#
loop_
_entity_poly.entity_id
_entity_poly.type
_entity_poly.pdbx_seq_one_letter_code
_entity_poly.pdbx_strand_id
1 'polypeptide(L)' 'MTLSAGYTFDSSVLREYDVRGIVGETLHAADANALGKAFGTKVRRSGGKKV' A
#
# COMPACT_ATOMS: atom_id res chain seq x y z
N MET A 1 13.93 1.94 -18.51
CA MET A 1 13.74 1.61 -17.09
C MET A 1 13.18 2.83 -16.41
N THR A 2 11.86 2.96 -16.32
CA THR A 2 11.24 4.07 -15.61
C THR A 2 11.40 3.80 -14.12
N LEU A 3 12.20 4.63 -13.44
CA LEU A 3 12.27 4.66 -11.97
C LEU A 3 10.88 5.06 -11.47
N SER A 4 10.04 4.09 -11.12
CA SER A 4 8.86 4.38 -10.33
C SER A 4 9.38 4.86 -8.98
N ALA A 5 9.26 6.15 -8.70
CA ALA A 5 9.37 6.64 -7.34
C ALA A 5 8.41 5.81 -6.46
N GLY A 6 8.88 5.33 -5.31
CA GLY A 6 8.02 4.65 -4.35
C GLY A 6 6.90 5.58 -3.88
N TYR A 7 5.81 5.01 -3.37
CA TYR A 7 4.76 5.78 -2.73
C TYR A 7 5.12 6.01 -1.26
N THR A 8 5.10 7.26 -0.81
CA THR A 8 5.40 7.63 0.58
C THR A 8 4.11 7.77 1.36
N PHE A 9 3.96 6.95 2.40
CA PHE A 9 2.86 7.04 3.36
C PHE A 9 3.23 7.98 4.51
N ASP A 10 2.23 8.49 5.22
CA ASP A 10 2.45 9.03 6.56
C ASP A 10 3.09 7.96 7.47
N SER A 11 4.09 8.34 8.26
CA SER A 11 4.88 7.41 9.07
C SER A 11 4.06 6.66 10.13
N SER A 12 2.89 7.18 10.52
CA SER A 12 2.00 6.54 11.50
C SER A 12 1.12 5.44 10.92
N VAL A 13 1.00 5.38 9.58
CA VAL A 13 0.06 4.52 8.87
C VAL A 13 0.54 3.07 8.82
N LEU A 14 1.84 2.86 8.59
CA LEU A 14 2.45 1.53 8.53
C LEU A 14 2.88 1.08 9.93
N ARG A 15 2.17 0.12 10.50
CA ARG A 15 2.45 -0.43 11.83
C ARG A 15 3.10 -1.81 11.69
N GLU A 16 3.59 -2.33 12.80
CA GLU A 16 4.26 -3.64 12.84
C GLU A 16 3.39 -4.78 12.30
N TYR A 17 2.07 -4.73 12.57
CA TYR A 17 1.15 -5.82 12.25
C TYR A 17 0.10 -5.48 11.19
N ASP A 18 -0.21 -4.21 11.00
CA ASP A 18 -1.30 -3.77 10.12
C ASP A 18 -1.06 -2.37 9.54
N VAL A 19 -2.02 -1.91 8.74
CA VAL A 19 -2.07 -0.55 8.23
C VAL A 19 -3.27 0.15 8.85
N ARG A 20 -3.06 1.30 9.50
CA ARG A 20 -4.13 2.02 10.19
C ARG A 20 -3.88 3.51 10.24
N GLY A 21 -4.92 4.29 9.94
CA GLY A 21 -4.94 5.74 10.07
C GLY A 21 -6.37 6.26 10.20
N ILE A 22 -6.51 7.58 10.21
CA ILE A 22 -7.80 8.28 10.21
C ILE A 22 -8.10 8.71 8.78
N VAL A 23 -9.30 8.38 8.30
CA VAL A 23 -9.70 8.66 6.92
C VAL A 23 -9.78 10.17 6.71
N GLY A 24 -9.08 10.66 5.68
CA GLY A 24 -9.03 12.08 5.33
C GLY A 24 -8.05 12.92 6.16
N GLU A 25 -7.33 12.30 7.10
CA GLU A 25 -6.28 12.94 7.89
C GLU A 25 -4.92 12.29 7.65
N THR A 26 -4.78 11.00 8.00
CA THR A 26 -3.54 10.24 7.80
C THR A 26 -3.68 9.13 6.76
N LEU A 27 -4.91 8.71 6.44
CA LEU A 27 -5.19 7.70 5.43
C LEU A 27 -6.15 8.23 4.37
N HIS A 28 -5.72 8.24 3.11
CA HIS A 28 -6.45 8.76 1.95
C HIS A 28 -6.68 7.67 0.90
N ALA A 29 -7.52 7.98 -0.08
CA ALA A 29 -7.81 7.06 -1.19
C ALA A 29 -6.55 6.69 -2.00
N ALA A 30 -5.59 7.61 -2.13
CA ALA A 30 -4.32 7.36 -2.80
C ALA A 30 -3.47 6.31 -2.06
N ASP A 31 -3.46 6.36 -0.72
CA ASP A 31 -2.76 5.40 0.12
C ASP A 31 -3.33 4.00 -0.06
N ALA A 32 -4.67 3.87 -0.03
CA ALA A 32 -5.35 2.60 -0.25
C ALA A 32 -5.04 2.01 -1.64
N ASN A 33 -5.01 2.87 -2.68
CA ASN A 33 -4.66 2.44 -4.04
C ASN A 33 -3.21 1.95 -4.14
N ALA A 34 -2.27 2.70 -3.56
CA ALA A 34 -0.85 2.35 -3.54
C ALA A 34 -0.61 1.04 -2.78
N LEU A 35 -1.22 0.90 -1.60
CA LEU A 35 -1.14 -0.31 -0.78
C LEU A 35 -1.71 -1.53 -1.52
N GLY A 36 -2.91 -1.40 -2.11
CA GLY A 36 -3.54 -2.47 -2.87
C GLY A 36 -2.70 -2.92 -4.06
N LYS A 37 -2.10 -1.98 -4.81
CA LYS A 37 -1.17 -2.30 -5.91
C LYS A 37 0.08 -3.03 -5.42
N ALA A 38 0.68 -2.58 -4.31
CA ALA A 38 1.87 -3.21 -3.75
C ALA A 38 1.57 -4.63 -3.26
N PHE A 39 0.49 -4.80 -2.48
CA PHE A 39 0.07 -6.10 -1.96
C PHE A 39 -0.33 -7.07 -3.08
N GLY A 40 -1.19 -6.63 -4.00
CA GLY A 40 -1.60 -7.44 -5.15
C GLY A 40 -0.42 -7.84 -6.05
N THR A 41 0.58 -6.96 -6.21
CA THR A 41 1.82 -7.30 -6.93
C THR A 41 2.58 -8.41 -6.22
N LYS A 42 2.69 -8.36 -4.88
CA LYS A 42 3.32 -9.42 -4.09
C LYS A 42 2.56 -10.74 -4.24
N VAL A 43 1.24 -10.73 -4.10
CA VAL A 43 0.39 -11.93 -4.27
C VAL A 43 0.55 -12.55 -5.65
N ARG A 44 0.46 -11.74 -6.71
CA ARG A 44 0.62 -12.22 -8.10
C ARG A 44 2.00 -12.81 -8.34
N ARG A 45 3.06 -12.19 -7.81
CA ARG A 45 4.43 -12.71 -7.92
C ARG A 45 4.63 -14.03 -7.16
N SER A 46 3.86 -14.27 -6.10
CA SER A 46 3.82 -15.55 -5.39
C SER A 46 2.90 -16.59 -6.04
N GLY A 47 2.39 -16.36 -7.26
CA GLY A 47 1.51 -17.28 -7.97
C GLY A 47 0.02 -17.22 -7.57
N GLY A 48 -0.34 -16.29 -6.68
CA GLY A 48 -1.73 -16.06 -6.28
C GLY A 48 -2.55 -15.44 -7.42
N LYS A 49 -3.83 -15.82 -7.49
CA LYS A 49 -4.79 -15.33 -8.51
C LYS A 49 -5.96 -14.54 -7.92
N LYS A 50 -6.04 -14.45 -6.59
CA LYS A 50 -7.08 -13.76 -5.83
C LYS A 50 -6.49 -13.21 -4.53
N VAL A 51 -7.11 -12.15 -4.02
CA VAL A 51 -6.85 -11.51 -2.73
C VAL A 51 -8.10 -11.55 -1.88
#